data_AF-A0A176TDA3-F1
#
_entry.id   AF-A0A176TDA3-F1
#
_cell.length_a   1.000
_cell.length_b   1.000
_cell.length_c   1.000
_cell.angle_alpha   90.00
_cell.angle_beta   90.00
_cell.angle_gamma   90.00
#
_symmetry.space_group_name_H-M   'P 1'
#
loop_
_entity.id
_entity.type
_entity.pdbx_description
1 polymer ?
#
loop_
_entity_poly.entity_id
_entity_poly.type
_entity_poly.pdbx_seq_one_letter_code
_entity_poly.pdbx_strand_id
1 'polypeptide(L)'
;MLYTVVDIETTGNGYKGSKITEISIFVFDGKVIVDEFTTLVNPEQNIPAFITDLTGITDAMVRNAPKFYQIAKKVAEITKDTIFVAHNVNFDYNIILEEFKNLGFDFERQKLCTVRLSRKIMPDLSSYSLGNICTIENIPINGRHRAKGDAEATTELFKRLLERDDNFTINSFLNPKSKPATVPPLLDKKIVDNLPETVGVYEFKNSNNEIIYIGQSNNIKQRVISHFSDKKKTTQTMCLEIAAISFTETGNELLSLLLESAEIKQTAPKFNKPQKEKKETFGLFIYEDQKGIIHLGHNRLKMLPNPILKCSSVAECKNHLETLQKEFQLCQKYCHIEPNTTSCTLYPLEDCQGICCNEEAVNDYNVRVKEAIKSVGISSESFVIKEKGRTENEIGFALILEGIYQGFGYVDFQQSAQLENPEDYQFFVTPKKDSKDIQRIIAEYLKKQNTQNIEVTL
;
A
#
# COMPACT_ATOMS: atom_id res chain seq x y z
N MET A 1 4.23 18.09 -10.81
CA MET A 1 3.46 17.08 -11.57
C MET A 1 3.16 17.71 -12.92
N LEU A 2 3.39 17.00 -14.03
CA LEU A 2 3.13 17.55 -15.37
C LEU A 2 1.77 17.08 -15.88
N TYR A 3 1.08 17.97 -16.58
CA TYR A 3 -0.17 17.71 -17.25
C TYR A 3 0.02 17.90 -18.75
N THR A 4 -0.67 17.11 -19.56
CA THR A 4 -0.84 17.38 -20.98
C THR A 4 -2.29 17.73 -21.23
N VAL A 5 -2.56 18.99 -21.54
CA VAL A 5 -3.88 19.46 -21.94
C VAL A 5 -4.02 19.24 -23.43
N VAL A 6 -4.99 18.43 -23.82
CA VAL A 6 -5.17 17.94 -25.19
C VAL A 6 -6.56 18.30 -25.69
N ASP A 7 -6.61 18.71 -26.95
CA ASP A 7 -7.85 18.88 -27.70
C ASP A 7 -7.61 18.38 -29.14
N ILE A 8 -8.63 17.75 -29.74
CA ILE A 8 -8.59 17.27 -31.12
C ILE A 8 -9.81 17.73 -31.91
N GLU A 9 -9.59 18.08 -33.17
CA GLU A 9 -10.65 18.15 -34.17
C GLU A 9 -10.70 16.84 -34.94
N THR A 10 -11.90 16.43 -35.35
CA THR A 10 -12.11 15.10 -35.92
C THR A 10 -13.13 15.11 -37.05
N THR A 11 -13.18 14.03 -37.83
CA THR A 11 -14.13 13.87 -38.93
C THR A 11 -15.58 13.61 -38.50
N GLY A 12 -15.91 13.63 -37.21
CA GLY A 12 -17.26 13.35 -36.71
C GLY A 12 -17.52 13.83 -35.27
N ASN A 13 -18.79 13.72 -34.84
CA ASN A 13 -19.22 14.17 -33.50
C ASN A 13 -19.18 13.09 -32.41
N GLY A 14 -18.78 11.86 -32.77
CA GLY A 14 -18.63 10.73 -31.85
C GLY A 14 -17.27 10.07 -32.03
N TYR A 15 -16.84 9.21 -31.10
CA TYR A 15 -15.51 8.59 -31.20
C TYR A 15 -15.43 7.45 -32.22
N LYS A 16 -16.51 6.65 -32.38
CA LYS A 16 -16.49 5.47 -33.27
C LYS A 16 -16.34 5.89 -34.73
N GLY A 17 -15.26 5.46 -35.37
CA GLY A 17 -14.99 5.69 -36.79
C GLY A 17 -14.53 7.10 -37.15
N SER A 18 -14.44 8.00 -36.17
CA SER A 18 -13.88 9.35 -36.39
C SER A 18 -12.36 9.29 -36.40
N LYS A 19 -11.76 10.11 -37.26
CA LYS A 19 -10.30 10.26 -37.40
C LYS A 19 -9.89 11.68 -37.06
N ILE A 20 -8.67 11.83 -36.56
CA ILE A 20 -8.12 13.13 -36.15
C ILE A 20 -7.83 13.97 -37.41
N THR A 21 -8.29 15.23 -37.41
CA THR A 21 -8.00 16.24 -38.44
C THR A 21 -7.08 17.35 -37.94
N GLU A 22 -7.07 17.59 -36.63
CA GLU A 22 -6.13 18.48 -35.94
C GLU A 22 -5.90 17.96 -34.51
N ILE A 23 -4.68 18.10 -34.00
CA ILE A 23 -4.35 17.80 -32.60
C ILE A 23 -3.54 18.94 -32.01
N SER A 24 -3.88 19.33 -30.78
CA SER A 24 -3.09 20.26 -29.98
C SER A 24 -2.82 19.69 -28.60
N ILE A 25 -1.57 19.77 -28.14
CA ILE A 25 -1.10 19.27 -26.85
C ILE A 25 -0.25 20.35 -26.18
N PHE A 26 -0.65 20.79 -25.00
CA PHE A 26 0.13 21.68 -24.15
C PHE A 26 0.64 20.93 -22.93
N VAL A 27 1.97 20.95 -22.71
CA VAL A 27 2.57 20.47 -21.47
C VAL A 27 2.52 21.60 -20.45
N PHE A 28 1.93 21.33 -19.29
CA PHE A 28 1.63 22.32 -18.27
C PHE A 28 2.14 21.84 -16.91
N ASP A 29 2.82 22.69 -16.15
CA ASP A 29 3.41 22.34 -14.84
C ASP A 29 2.49 22.63 -13.64
N GLY A 30 1.29 23.14 -13.91
CA GLY A 30 0.34 23.63 -12.90
C GLY A 30 0.30 25.16 -12.81
N LYS A 31 1.25 25.87 -13.41
CA LYS A 31 1.34 27.35 -13.40
C LYS A 31 1.52 27.93 -14.80
N VAL A 32 2.42 27.35 -15.61
CA VAL A 32 2.79 27.81 -16.95
C VAL A 32 2.86 26.65 -17.94
N ILE A 33 2.68 26.97 -19.23
CA ILE A 33 2.92 26.04 -20.33
C ILE A 33 4.44 25.95 -20.54
N VAL A 34 4.96 24.73 -20.58
CA VAL A 34 6.41 24.44 -20.68
C VAL A 34 6.81 23.80 -22.01
N ASP A 35 5.86 23.22 -22.75
CA ASP A 35 6.06 22.71 -24.11
C ASP A 35 4.72 22.70 -24.86
N GLU A 36 4.74 22.77 -26.19
CA GLU A 36 3.54 22.70 -27.04
C GLU A 36 3.77 21.88 -28.31
N PHE A 37 2.73 21.18 -28.77
CA PHE A 37 2.69 20.49 -30.04
C PHE A 37 1.32 20.63 -30.68
N THR A 38 1.27 21.26 -31.86
CA THR A 38 0.04 21.42 -32.65
C THR A 38 0.30 21.06 -34.10
N THR A 39 -0.60 20.27 -34.71
CA THR A 39 -0.54 19.97 -36.14
C THR A 39 -1.91 19.61 -36.70
N LEU A 40 -2.13 19.94 -37.97
CA LEU A 40 -3.15 19.25 -38.77
C LEU A 40 -2.75 17.78 -38.96
N VAL A 41 -3.74 16.93 -39.16
CA VAL A 41 -3.56 15.49 -39.39
C VAL A 41 -4.37 15.08 -40.61
N ASN A 42 -3.76 14.30 -41.50
CA ASN A 42 -4.49 13.67 -42.59
C ASN A 42 -5.30 12.49 -42.02
N PRO A 43 -6.65 12.57 -42.01
CA PRO A 43 -7.50 11.53 -41.42
C PRO A 43 -7.62 10.27 -42.28
N GLU A 44 -7.07 10.28 -43.50
CA GLU A 44 -7.22 9.21 -44.50
C GLU A 44 -8.68 8.89 -44.87
N GLN A 45 -9.59 9.84 -44.63
CA GLN A 45 -10.99 9.79 -45.03
C GLN A 45 -11.53 11.19 -45.33
N ASN A 46 -12.69 11.28 -45.97
CA ASN A 46 -13.32 12.56 -46.30
C ASN A 46 -13.84 13.27 -45.03
N ILE A 47 -13.65 14.59 -44.96
CA ILE A 47 -14.22 15.43 -43.90
C ILE A 47 -15.65 15.85 -44.30
N PRO A 48 -16.70 15.46 -43.55
CA PRO A 48 -18.07 15.87 -43.86
C PRO A 48 -18.24 17.40 -43.89
N ALA A 49 -19.12 17.91 -44.75
CA ALA A 49 -19.37 19.35 -44.89
C ALA A 49 -19.72 20.02 -43.55
N PHE A 50 -20.58 19.40 -42.73
CA PHE A 50 -20.97 19.98 -41.43
C PHE A 50 -19.80 20.09 -40.43
N ILE A 51 -18.78 19.22 -40.53
CA ILE A 51 -17.55 19.31 -39.72
C ILE A 51 -16.65 20.43 -40.27
N THR A 52 -16.58 20.56 -41.59
CA THR A 52 -15.85 21.66 -42.24
C THR A 52 -16.45 23.01 -41.84
N ASP A 53 -17.78 23.12 -41.83
CA ASP A 53 -18.48 24.34 -41.41
C ASP A 53 -18.25 24.66 -39.93
N LEU A 54 -18.09 23.63 -39.09
CA LEU A 54 -17.86 23.78 -37.65
C LEU A 54 -16.41 24.20 -37.34
N THR A 55 -15.44 23.52 -37.94
CA THR A 55 -14.01 23.62 -37.58
C THR A 55 -13.20 24.50 -38.53
N GLY A 56 -13.72 24.76 -39.72
CA GLY A 56 -13.00 25.38 -40.83
C GLY A 56 -11.94 24.49 -41.48
N ILE A 57 -11.78 23.23 -41.04
CA ILE A 57 -10.77 22.31 -41.58
C ILE A 57 -11.34 21.62 -42.83
N THR A 58 -10.70 21.86 -43.98
CA THR A 58 -11.10 21.27 -45.27
C THR A 58 -10.23 20.08 -45.65
N ASP A 59 -10.75 19.19 -46.51
CA ASP A 59 -9.95 18.10 -47.11
C ASP A 59 -8.66 18.62 -47.79
N ALA A 60 -8.70 19.83 -48.35
CA ALA A 60 -7.55 20.45 -49.00
C ALA A 60 -6.44 20.80 -48.00
N MET A 61 -6.79 21.26 -46.79
CA MET A 61 -5.84 21.61 -45.74
C MET A 61 -5.11 20.38 -45.20
N VAL A 62 -5.82 19.28 -45.01
CA VAL A 62 -5.26 18.06 -44.40
C VAL A 62 -4.62 17.11 -45.41
N ARG A 63 -4.82 17.31 -46.73
CA ARG A 63 -4.31 16.42 -47.79
C ARG A 63 -2.82 16.12 -47.66
N ASN A 64 -2.01 17.15 -47.39
CA ASN A 64 -0.56 17.06 -47.27
C ASN A 64 -0.08 17.10 -45.81
N ALA A 65 -1.00 17.14 -44.85
CA ALA A 65 -0.68 17.06 -43.44
C ALA A 65 -0.14 15.66 -43.09
N PRO A 66 0.64 15.50 -42.01
CA PRO A 66 1.09 14.20 -41.59
C PRO A 66 -0.10 13.30 -41.22
N LYS A 67 -0.01 12.01 -41.54
CA LYS A 67 -0.92 10.99 -41.05
C LYS A 67 -0.62 10.69 -39.59
N PHE A 68 -1.59 10.13 -38.86
CA PHE A 68 -1.39 9.88 -37.42
C PHE A 68 -0.14 9.02 -37.12
N TYR A 69 0.14 7.98 -37.90
CA TYR A 69 1.33 7.14 -37.68
C TYR A 69 2.66 7.90 -37.79
N GLN A 70 2.70 9.02 -38.51
CA GLN A 70 3.89 9.86 -38.65
C GLN A 70 4.14 10.71 -37.39
N ILE A 71 3.09 11.02 -36.62
CA ILE A 71 3.16 11.81 -35.39
C ILE A 71 3.00 10.99 -34.11
N ALA A 72 2.60 9.72 -34.22
CA ALA A 72 2.31 8.84 -33.09
C ALA A 72 3.45 8.79 -32.05
N LYS A 73 4.71 8.72 -32.52
CA LYS A 73 5.88 8.75 -31.62
C LYS A 73 5.96 10.04 -30.80
N LYS A 74 5.80 11.20 -31.45
CA LYS A 74 5.84 12.51 -30.77
C LYS A 74 4.69 12.65 -29.77
N VAL A 75 3.48 12.20 -30.14
CA VAL A 75 2.31 12.20 -29.24
C VAL A 75 2.55 11.30 -28.02
N ALA A 76 3.11 10.10 -28.22
CA ALA A 76 3.41 9.19 -27.12
C ALA A 76 4.48 9.75 -26.17
N GLU A 77 5.52 10.38 -26.72
CA GLU A 77 6.61 11.00 -25.95
C GLU A 77 6.16 12.23 -25.16
N ILE A 78 5.44 13.17 -25.79
CA ILE A 78 5.01 14.41 -25.13
C ILE A 78 3.97 14.16 -24.03
N THR A 79 3.19 13.08 -24.13
CA THR A 79 2.20 12.66 -23.12
C THR A 79 2.76 11.67 -22.10
N LYS A 80 4.03 11.28 -22.21
CA LYS A 80 4.62 10.29 -21.29
C LYS A 80 4.81 10.91 -19.90
N ASP A 81 4.51 10.14 -18.86
CA ASP A 81 4.68 10.54 -17.46
C ASP A 81 3.93 11.84 -17.08
N THR A 82 2.90 12.19 -17.85
CA THR A 82 1.98 13.30 -17.59
C THR A 82 0.55 12.80 -17.33
N ILE A 83 -0.27 13.67 -16.76
CA ILE A 83 -1.71 13.44 -16.65
C ILE A 83 -2.40 14.04 -17.88
N PHE A 84 -3.17 13.22 -18.60
CA PHE A 84 -3.93 13.64 -19.75
C PHE A 84 -5.17 14.45 -19.32
N VAL A 85 -5.30 15.68 -19.77
CA VAL A 85 -6.41 16.58 -19.40
C VAL A 85 -7.12 17.01 -20.68
N ALA A 86 -8.46 16.95 -20.71
CA ALA A 86 -9.23 17.49 -21.82
C ALA A 86 -10.65 17.90 -21.38
N HIS A 87 -11.29 18.76 -22.17
CA HIS A 87 -12.65 19.21 -21.94
C HIS A 87 -13.66 18.22 -22.55
N ASN A 88 -14.12 17.28 -21.71
CA ASN A 88 -14.79 16.03 -22.11
C ASN A 88 -13.82 14.90 -22.52
N VAL A 89 -12.83 14.65 -21.67
CA VAL A 89 -11.70 13.72 -21.91
C VAL A 89 -12.00 12.35 -22.53
N ASN A 90 -13.20 11.80 -22.35
CA ASN A 90 -13.51 10.50 -22.95
C ASN A 90 -13.68 10.58 -24.48
N PHE A 91 -13.93 11.76 -25.03
CA PHE A 91 -13.97 11.95 -26.48
C PHE A 91 -12.55 11.87 -27.06
N ASP A 92 -11.70 12.82 -26.70
CA ASP A 92 -10.34 12.97 -27.23
C ASP A 92 -9.48 11.74 -26.97
N TYR A 93 -9.51 11.27 -25.71
CA TYR A 93 -8.69 10.15 -25.27
C TYR A 93 -9.03 8.85 -26.02
N ASN A 94 -10.32 8.59 -26.28
CA ASN A 94 -10.72 7.33 -26.92
C ASN A 94 -10.38 7.32 -28.42
N ILE A 95 -10.41 8.48 -29.08
CA ILE A 95 -10.00 8.59 -30.49
C ILE A 95 -8.48 8.38 -30.60
N ILE A 96 -7.69 9.03 -29.74
CA ILE A 96 -6.23 8.83 -29.68
C ILE A 96 -5.90 7.36 -29.36
N LEU A 97 -6.60 6.77 -28.39
CA LEU A 97 -6.47 5.35 -28.04
C LEU A 97 -6.77 4.44 -29.25
N GLU A 98 -7.82 4.73 -30.01
CA GLU A 98 -8.18 3.97 -31.22
C GLU A 98 -7.12 4.12 -32.32
N GLU A 99 -6.56 5.31 -32.51
CA GLU A 99 -5.46 5.54 -33.46
C GLU A 99 -4.20 4.74 -33.08
N PHE A 100 -3.79 4.74 -31.81
CA PHE A 100 -2.67 3.89 -31.35
C PHE A 100 -2.97 2.41 -31.49
N LYS A 101 -4.20 1.98 -31.16
CA LYS A 101 -4.64 0.59 -31.29
C LYS A 101 -4.58 0.12 -32.74
N ASN A 102 -4.97 0.97 -33.71
CA ASN A 102 -4.90 0.66 -35.14
C ASN A 102 -3.45 0.48 -35.63
N LEU A 103 -2.47 1.07 -34.94
CA LEU A 103 -1.05 0.89 -35.20
C LEU A 103 -0.44 -0.29 -34.43
N GLY A 104 -1.22 -1.00 -33.61
CA GLY A 104 -0.75 -2.12 -32.80
C GLY A 104 -0.04 -1.71 -31.50
N PHE A 105 -0.26 -0.49 -31.00
CA PHE A 105 0.31 0.00 -29.75
C PHE A 105 -0.77 0.23 -28.69
N ASP A 106 -0.41 -0.02 -27.43
CA ASP A 106 -1.23 0.35 -26.29
C ASP A 106 -1.01 1.82 -25.91
N PHE A 107 -2.09 2.51 -25.54
CA PHE A 107 -2.05 3.90 -25.07
C PHE A 107 -2.77 4.04 -23.73
N GLU A 108 -2.00 4.07 -22.64
CA GLU A 108 -2.52 4.22 -21.28
C GLU A 108 -1.95 5.46 -20.60
N ARG A 109 -2.81 6.38 -20.17
CA ARG A 109 -2.47 7.54 -19.33
C ARG A 109 -3.51 7.73 -18.24
N GLN A 110 -3.08 8.25 -17.09
CA GLN A 110 -4.01 8.85 -16.14
C GLN A 110 -4.71 10.03 -16.81
N LYS A 111 -6.00 10.24 -16.50
CA LYS A 111 -6.80 11.24 -17.19
C LYS A 111 -7.72 12.05 -16.28
N LEU A 112 -7.88 13.33 -16.60
CA LEU A 112 -8.78 14.27 -15.95
C LEU A 112 -9.73 14.91 -16.97
N CYS A 113 -10.97 15.14 -16.54
CA CYS A 113 -11.99 15.78 -17.35
C CYS A 113 -12.35 17.13 -16.74
N THR A 114 -12.03 18.23 -17.44
CA THR A 114 -12.32 19.57 -16.91
C THR A 114 -13.82 19.80 -16.73
N VAL A 115 -14.69 19.24 -17.57
CA VAL A 115 -16.15 19.26 -17.35
C VAL A 115 -16.54 18.66 -15.98
N ARG A 116 -15.96 17.51 -15.63
CA ARG A 116 -16.29 16.85 -14.36
C ARG A 116 -15.70 17.57 -13.15
N LEU A 117 -14.50 18.13 -13.31
CA LEU A 117 -13.85 18.96 -12.29
C LEU A 117 -14.63 20.26 -12.06
N SER A 118 -14.98 20.98 -13.13
CA SER A 118 -15.81 22.18 -13.08
C SER A 118 -17.14 21.93 -12.38
N ARG A 119 -17.86 20.84 -12.69
CA ARG A 119 -19.10 20.49 -11.97
C ARG A 119 -18.95 20.34 -10.46
N LYS A 120 -17.76 19.96 -10.01
CA LYS A 120 -17.49 19.69 -8.60
C LYS A 120 -16.93 20.91 -7.86
N ILE A 121 -16.04 21.65 -8.51
CA ILE A 121 -15.33 22.82 -7.95
C ILE A 121 -16.15 24.11 -8.15
N MET A 122 -16.93 24.19 -9.23
CA MET A 122 -17.76 25.34 -9.59
C MET A 122 -19.21 24.88 -9.85
N PRO A 123 -19.96 24.51 -8.81
CA PRO A 123 -21.33 24.01 -8.97
C PRO A 123 -22.30 25.07 -9.53
N ASP A 124 -23.49 24.62 -9.92
CA ASP A 124 -24.64 25.46 -10.26
C ASP A 124 -24.57 26.32 -11.54
N LEU A 125 -23.63 26.02 -12.46
CA LEU A 125 -23.65 26.63 -13.80
C LEU A 125 -24.77 26.06 -14.68
N SER A 126 -25.37 26.94 -15.50
CA SER A 126 -26.41 26.59 -16.48
C SER A 126 -25.92 25.65 -17.59
N SER A 127 -24.63 25.74 -17.94
CA SER A 127 -23.96 24.85 -18.89
C SER A 127 -22.48 24.73 -18.54
N TYR A 128 -21.93 23.53 -18.77
CA TYR A 128 -20.51 23.23 -18.57
C TYR A 128 -19.77 23.00 -19.90
N SER A 129 -20.32 23.49 -21.02
CA SER A 129 -19.56 23.54 -22.27
C SER A 129 -18.42 24.53 -22.15
N LEU A 130 -17.31 24.28 -22.86
CA LEU A 130 -16.10 25.11 -22.80
C LEU A 130 -16.46 26.58 -23.04
N GLY A 131 -17.18 26.87 -24.11
CA GLY A 131 -17.63 28.22 -24.45
C GLY A 131 -18.43 28.92 -23.34
N ASN A 132 -19.34 28.20 -22.67
CA ASN A 132 -20.14 28.80 -21.60
C ASN A 132 -19.30 29.08 -20.35
N ILE A 133 -18.45 28.12 -19.95
CA ILE A 133 -17.55 28.30 -18.79
C ILE A 133 -16.58 29.45 -19.07
N CYS A 134 -15.93 29.46 -20.23
CA CYS A 134 -15.02 30.53 -20.61
C CYS A 134 -15.70 31.90 -20.63
N THR A 135 -16.96 31.98 -21.04
CA THR A 135 -17.74 33.24 -20.98
C THR A 135 -17.94 33.70 -19.54
N ILE A 136 -18.38 32.81 -18.65
CA ILE A 136 -18.63 33.12 -17.23
C ILE A 136 -17.33 33.52 -16.51
N GLU A 137 -16.23 32.84 -16.85
CA GLU A 137 -14.92 33.03 -16.25
C GLU A 137 -14.11 34.15 -16.91
N ASN A 138 -14.60 34.79 -17.98
CA ASN A 138 -13.82 35.73 -18.79
C ASN A 138 -12.49 35.15 -19.29
N ILE A 139 -12.52 33.91 -19.80
CA ILE A 139 -11.40 33.27 -20.50
C ILE A 139 -11.56 33.56 -22.00
N PRO A 140 -10.58 34.23 -22.65
CA PRO A 140 -10.64 34.43 -24.09
C PRO A 140 -10.49 33.09 -24.82
N ILE A 141 -11.34 32.85 -25.82
CA ILE A 141 -11.20 31.72 -26.76
C ILE A 141 -10.77 32.29 -28.10
N ASN A 142 -9.52 32.07 -28.46
CA ASN A 142 -8.97 32.51 -29.75
C ASN A 142 -9.14 31.38 -30.77
N GLY A 143 -10.03 31.56 -31.76
CA GLY A 143 -10.27 30.53 -32.78
C GLY A 143 -11.02 29.32 -32.23
N ARG A 144 -12.24 29.56 -31.72
CA ARG A 144 -13.14 28.49 -31.26
C ARG A 144 -13.36 27.44 -32.36
N HIS A 145 -13.44 26.16 -31.98
CA HIS A 145 -13.50 25.02 -32.92
C HIS A 145 -12.22 24.84 -33.75
N ARG A 146 -11.10 25.20 -33.13
CA ARG A 146 -9.76 24.81 -33.54
C ARG A 146 -9.07 24.23 -32.33
N ALA A 147 -8.35 23.13 -32.52
CA ALA A 147 -7.76 22.38 -31.43
C ALA A 147 -6.83 23.24 -30.57
N LYS A 148 -6.06 24.15 -31.19
CA LYS A 148 -5.17 25.06 -30.44
C LYS A 148 -5.95 26.01 -29.54
N GLY A 149 -6.96 26.68 -30.08
CA GLY A 149 -7.76 27.66 -29.35
C GLY A 149 -8.51 27.04 -28.17
N ASP A 150 -9.10 25.87 -28.40
CA ASP A 150 -9.87 25.17 -27.37
C ASP A 150 -8.94 24.52 -26.31
N ALA A 151 -7.75 24.04 -26.70
CA ALA A 151 -6.74 23.55 -25.74
C ALA A 151 -6.12 24.69 -24.89
N GLU A 152 -5.90 25.89 -25.45
CA GLU A 152 -5.45 27.07 -24.70
C GLU A 152 -6.50 27.47 -23.65
N ALA A 153 -7.76 27.59 -24.07
CA ALA A 153 -8.87 27.91 -23.18
C ALA A 153 -9.06 26.83 -22.10
N THR A 154 -8.90 25.56 -22.45
CA THR A 154 -8.96 24.44 -21.50
C THR A 154 -7.80 24.47 -20.50
N THR A 155 -6.60 24.88 -20.93
CA THR A 155 -5.43 25.01 -20.05
C THR A 155 -5.65 26.12 -19.02
N GLU A 156 -6.14 27.29 -19.44
CA GLU A 156 -6.46 28.39 -18.54
C GLU A 156 -7.61 28.03 -17.59
N LEU A 157 -8.66 27.36 -18.08
CA LEU A 157 -9.72 26.84 -17.22
C LEU A 157 -9.15 25.87 -16.18
N PHE A 158 -8.31 24.93 -16.61
CA PHE A 158 -7.74 23.93 -15.72
C PHE A 158 -6.82 24.55 -14.66
N LYS A 159 -6.03 25.56 -15.02
CA LYS A 159 -5.25 26.36 -14.08
C LYS A 159 -6.13 26.97 -12.98
N ARG A 160 -7.24 27.60 -13.34
CA ARG A 160 -8.18 28.18 -12.36
C ARG A 160 -8.86 27.12 -11.50
N LEU A 161 -9.13 25.93 -12.04
CA LEU A 161 -9.64 24.80 -11.26
C LEU A 161 -8.60 24.31 -10.25
N LEU A 162 -7.32 24.25 -10.61
CA LEU A 162 -6.23 23.91 -9.69
C LEU A 162 -6.11 24.95 -8.57
N GLU A 163 -6.21 26.24 -8.89
CA GLU A 163 -6.16 27.33 -7.92
C GLU A 163 -7.36 27.33 -6.95
N ARG A 164 -8.52 26.82 -7.38
CA ARG A 164 -9.75 26.73 -6.59
C ARG A 164 -9.93 25.39 -5.88
N ASP A 165 -9.06 24.41 -6.07
CA ASP A 165 -9.21 23.08 -5.46
C ASP A 165 -8.77 23.07 -3.99
N ASP A 166 -9.69 23.48 -3.11
CA ASP A 166 -9.54 23.53 -1.66
C ASP A 166 -9.75 22.18 -0.96
N ASN A 167 -10.36 21.21 -1.66
CA ASN A 167 -10.85 19.94 -1.10
C ASN A 167 -10.18 18.69 -1.69
N PHE A 168 -8.99 18.82 -2.29
CA PHE A 168 -8.27 17.73 -2.99
C PHE A 168 -9.15 17.01 -4.03
N THR A 169 -10.10 17.73 -4.64
CA THR A 169 -11.03 17.21 -5.63
C THR A 169 -10.26 16.60 -6.79
N ILE A 170 -9.23 17.26 -7.30
CA ILE A 170 -8.47 16.77 -8.46
C ILE A 170 -7.78 15.44 -8.12
N ASN A 171 -7.18 15.33 -6.93
CA ASN A 171 -6.58 14.08 -6.45
C ASN A 171 -7.62 12.96 -6.34
N SER A 172 -8.85 13.29 -5.94
CA SER A 172 -9.96 12.35 -5.84
C SER A 172 -10.33 11.71 -7.18
N PHE A 173 -10.13 12.43 -8.30
CA PHE A 173 -10.38 11.96 -9.66
C PHE A 173 -9.23 11.13 -10.23
N LEU A 174 -7.98 11.42 -9.82
CA LEU A 174 -6.78 10.67 -10.23
C LEU A 174 -6.70 9.30 -9.55
N ASN A 175 -7.24 9.20 -8.34
CA ASN A 175 -7.37 7.96 -7.60
C ASN A 175 -8.83 7.48 -7.67
N PRO A 176 -9.24 6.64 -8.63
CA PRO A 176 -10.63 6.14 -8.68
C PRO A 176 -11.08 5.32 -7.45
N LYS A 177 -10.16 5.02 -6.52
CA LYS A 177 -10.44 4.48 -5.17
C LYS A 177 -10.85 5.57 -4.15
N SER A 178 -10.77 6.85 -4.49
CA SER A 178 -11.14 7.99 -3.65
C SER A 178 -12.32 8.76 -4.24
N LYS A 179 -13.42 8.07 -4.64
CA LYS A 179 -14.71 8.78 -4.66
C LYS A 179 -14.93 9.35 -3.25
N PRO A 180 -15.53 10.55 -3.10
CA PRO A 180 -15.97 10.99 -1.79
C PRO A 180 -16.90 9.92 -1.27
N ALA A 181 -16.39 9.19 -0.31
CA ALA A 181 -17.11 8.20 0.42
C ALA A 181 -18.37 8.88 0.97
N THR A 182 -19.54 8.33 0.71
CA THR A 182 -20.72 8.73 1.48
C THR A 182 -20.37 8.37 2.91
N VAL A 183 -20.19 9.40 3.74
CA VAL A 183 -19.93 9.22 5.17
C VAL A 183 -21.04 8.32 5.72
N PRO A 184 -20.72 7.36 6.61
CA PRO A 184 -21.73 6.58 7.33
C PRO A 184 -22.90 7.44 7.80
N PRO A 185 -24.15 6.98 7.69
CA PRO A 185 -25.34 7.79 7.97
C PRO A 185 -25.42 8.26 9.43
N LEU A 186 -24.75 7.57 10.35
CA LEU A 186 -24.72 7.87 11.78
C LEU A 186 -23.49 8.70 12.19
N LEU A 187 -22.62 9.07 11.25
CA LEU A 187 -21.35 9.74 11.54
C LEU A 187 -21.36 11.18 11.01
N ASP A 188 -21.07 12.15 11.87
CA ASP A 188 -20.88 13.54 11.45
C ASP A 188 -19.63 13.64 10.56
N LYS A 189 -19.77 14.26 9.40
CA LYS A 189 -18.68 14.52 8.47
C LYS A 189 -17.49 15.23 9.15
N LYS A 190 -17.75 16.12 10.11
CA LYS A 190 -16.70 16.84 10.85
C LYS A 190 -15.73 15.89 11.57
N ILE A 191 -16.20 14.73 12.01
CA ILE A 191 -15.34 13.72 12.66
C ILE A 191 -14.30 13.22 11.67
N VAL A 192 -14.70 12.94 10.42
CA VAL A 192 -13.82 12.45 9.36
C VAL A 192 -12.84 13.53 8.92
N ASP A 193 -13.31 14.78 8.80
CA ASP A 193 -12.50 15.91 8.37
C ASP A 193 -11.34 16.19 9.36
N ASN A 194 -11.60 15.98 10.66
CA ASN A 194 -10.64 16.19 11.77
C ASN A 194 -9.73 14.99 12.07
N LEU A 195 -9.82 13.88 11.33
CA LEU A 195 -8.89 12.75 11.52
C LEU A 195 -7.46 13.17 11.12
N PRO A 196 -6.44 12.67 11.83
CA PRO A 196 -5.06 12.99 11.51
C PRO A 196 -4.57 12.23 10.27
N GLU A 197 -3.60 12.81 9.58
CA GLU A 197 -2.89 12.20 8.45
C GLU A 197 -1.58 11.53 8.91
N THR A 198 -1.58 10.98 10.12
CA THR A 198 -0.41 10.35 10.76
C THR A 198 -0.53 8.83 10.84
N VAL A 199 0.55 8.18 11.24
CA VAL A 199 0.63 6.72 11.43
C VAL A 199 -0.02 6.33 12.76
N GLY A 200 -0.92 5.36 12.74
CA GLY A 200 -1.53 4.85 13.97
C GLY A 200 -2.66 3.87 13.78
N VAL A 201 -3.40 3.66 14.88
CA VAL A 201 -4.53 2.74 14.97
C VAL A 201 -5.82 3.54 15.08
N TYR A 202 -6.86 3.08 14.41
CA TYR A 202 -8.19 3.67 14.49
C TYR A 202 -9.23 2.60 14.82
N GLU A 203 -10.27 3.01 15.54
CA GLU A 203 -11.38 2.18 15.99
C GLU A 203 -12.68 2.72 15.43
N PHE A 204 -13.52 1.84 14.90
CA PHE A 204 -14.91 2.16 14.59
C PHE A 204 -15.82 1.69 15.71
N LYS A 205 -16.72 2.58 16.13
CA LYS A 205 -17.68 2.33 17.22
C LYS A 205 -19.10 2.46 16.72
N ASN A 206 -19.98 1.62 17.24
CA ASN A 206 -21.42 1.70 16.96
C ASN A 206 -22.12 2.74 17.85
N SER A 207 -23.44 2.89 17.66
CA SER A 207 -24.28 3.81 18.46
C SER A 207 -24.29 3.49 19.95
N ASN A 208 -23.93 2.27 20.34
CA ASN A 208 -23.81 1.84 21.74
C ASN A 208 -22.40 2.05 22.30
N ASN A 209 -21.51 2.71 21.55
CA ASN A 209 -20.10 2.92 21.88
C ASN A 209 -19.27 1.62 21.96
N GLU A 210 -19.74 0.53 21.34
CA GLU A 210 -19.01 -0.74 21.26
C GLU A 210 -18.04 -0.70 20.07
N ILE A 211 -16.81 -1.17 20.26
CA ILE A 211 -15.81 -1.27 19.20
C ILE A 211 -16.19 -2.41 18.26
N ILE A 212 -16.53 -2.07 17.02
CA ILE A 212 -16.95 -3.03 15.99
C ILE A 212 -15.83 -3.37 15.02
N TYR A 213 -14.82 -2.51 14.90
CA TYR A 213 -13.65 -2.73 14.06
C TYR A 213 -12.43 -1.94 14.54
N ILE A 214 -11.25 -2.50 14.35
CA ILE A 214 -9.95 -1.88 14.62
C ILE A 214 -9.06 -2.07 13.39
N GLY A 215 -8.33 -1.04 12.99
CA GLY A 215 -7.35 -1.13 11.91
C GLY A 215 -6.16 -0.21 12.12
N GLN A 216 -5.02 -0.55 11.50
CA GLN A 216 -3.83 0.32 11.45
C GLN A 216 -3.61 0.95 10.07
N SER A 217 -2.91 2.09 10.04
CA SER A 217 -2.37 2.64 8.80
C SER A 217 -1.22 3.61 9.00
N ASN A 218 -0.45 3.83 7.92
CA ASN A 218 0.51 4.93 7.81
C ASN A 218 -0.15 6.29 7.60
N ASN A 219 -1.44 6.32 7.24
CA ASN A 219 -2.26 7.54 7.19
C ASN A 219 -3.68 7.20 7.62
N ILE A 220 -4.03 7.53 8.87
CA ILE A 220 -5.33 7.19 9.49
C ILE A 220 -6.49 7.74 8.65
N LYS A 221 -6.50 9.05 8.34
CA LYS A 221 -7.58 9.69 7.58
C LYS A 221 -7.83 9.03 6.23
N GLN A 222 -6.78 8.83 5.43
CA GLN A 222 -6.89 8.19 4.11
C GLN A 222 -7.41 6.76 4.23
N ARG A 223 -6.94 6.00 5.22
CA ARG A 223 -7.40 4.62 5.44
C ARG A 223 -8.86 4.56 5.83
N VAL A 224 -9.32 5.43 6.73
CA VAL A 224 -10.73 5.50 7.12
C VAL A 224 -11.62 5.81 5.91
N ILE A 225 -11.26 6.83 5.12
CA ILE A 225 -12.00 7.19 3.89
C ILE A 225 -12.05 6.03 2.89
N SER A 226 -10.98 5.21 2.83
CA SER A 226 -10.94 4.03 1.96
C SER A 226 -11.97 2.96 2.32
N HIS A 227 -12.35 2.81 3.60
CA HIS A 227 -13.40 1.87 4.02
C HIS A 227 -14.76 2.28 3.49
N PHE A 228 -15.08 3.56 3.57
CA PHE A 228 -16.37 4.09 3.16
C PHE A 228 -16.60 4.07 1.64
N SER A 229 -15.52 3.88 0.87
CA SER A 229 -15.56 3.74 -0.60
C SER A 229 -15.47 2.28 -1.07
N ASP A 230 -15.28 1.33 -0.15
CA ASP A 230 -15.24 -0.11 -0.46
C ASP A 230 -16.64 -0.63 -0.84
N LYS A 231 -16.67 -1.52 -1.85
CA LYS A 231 -17.88 -2.14 -2.38
C LYS A 231 -18.17 -3.52 -1.78
N LYS A 232 -17.29 -4.06 -0.94
CA LYS A 232 -17.52 -5.34 -0.27
C LYS A 232 -18.71 -5.24 0.68
N LYS A 233 -19.62 -6.22 0.59
CA LYS A 233 -20.83 -6.28 1.44
C LYS A 233 -20.51 -6.19 2.93
N THR A 234 -19.46 -6.89 3.40
CA THR A 234 -19.03 -6.84 4.80
C THR A 234 -18.61 -5.44 5.24
N THR A 235 -17.84 -4.74 4.39
CA THR A 235 -17.38 -3.37 4.66
C THR A 235 -18.55 -2.39 4.65
N GLN A 236 -19.50 -2.57 3.72
CA GLN A 236 -20.72 -1.76 3.68
C GLN A 236 -21.60 -1.96 4.91
N THR A 237 -21.81 -3.20 5.37
CA THR A 237 -22.53 -3.48 6.62
C THR A 237 -21.84 -2.86 7.82
N MET A 238 -20.51 -2.98 7.90
CA MET A 238 -19.73 -2.32 8.94
C MET A 238 -19.95 -0.80 8.91
N CYS A 239 -19.84 -0.17 7.73
CA CYS A 239 -20.03 1.28 7.57
C CYS A 239 -21.41 1.76 8.03
N LEU A 240 -22.47 0.96 7.85
CA LEU A 240 -23.81 1.33 8.32
C LEU A 240 -23.92 1.36 9.86
N GLU A 241 -23.06 0.62 10.56
CA GLU A 241 -23.04 0.57 12.03
C GLU A 241 -22.15 1.66 12.66
N ILE A 242 -21.29 2.34 11.89
CA ILE A 242 -20.33 3.33 12.42
C ILE A 242 -21.08 4.60 12.87
N ALA A 243 -21.01 4.89 14.16
CA ALA A 243 -21.51 6.12 14.77
C ALA A 243 -20.39 7.00 15.34
N ALA A 244 -19.23 6.43 15.65
CA ALA A 244 -18.08 7.18 16.14
C ALA A 244 -16.74 6.56 15.68
N ILE A 245 -15.70 7.38 15.66
CA ILE A 245 -14.33 6.98 15.31
C ILE A 245 -13.39 7.52 16.39
N SER A 246 -12.54 6.66 16.92
CA SER A 246 -11.39 7.03 17.75
C SER A 246 -10.10 6.62 17.07
N PHE A 247 -9.00 7.25 17.45
CA PHE A 247 -7.68 6.93 16.93
C PHE A 247 -6.61 7.10 18.00
N THR A 248 -5.50 6.40 17.82
CA THR A 248 -4.28 6.52 18.61
C THR A 248 -3.10 6.62 17.66
N GLU A 249 -2.40 7.76 17.71
CA GLU A 249 -1.19 7.99 16.91
C GLU A 249 -0.02 7.20 17.51
N THR A 250 0.79 6.60 16.64
CA THR A 250 1.91 5.74 17.07
C THR A 250 3.28 6.17 16.54
N GLY A 251 3.31 7.04 15.54
CA GLY A 251 4.55 7.56 14.96
C GLY A 251 5.21 6.64 13.92
N ASN A 252 5.07 5.31 14.07
CA ASN A 252 5.66 4.34 13.15
C ASN A 252 4.81 3.07 12.96
N GLU A 253 5.09 2.34 11.88
CA GLU A 253 4.30 1.17 11.46
C GLU A 253 4.44 -0.03 12.40
N LEU A 254 5.61 -0.25 13.01
CA LEU A 254 5.81 -1.37 13.94
C LEU A 254 4.88 -1.23 15.15
N LEU A 255 4.88 -0.05 15.78
CA LEU A 255 4.06 0.19 16.96
C LEU A 255 2.56 0.19 16.63
N SER A 256 2.16 0.66 15.44
CA SER A 256 0.76 0.58 15.00
C SER A 256 0.28 -0.88 14.85
N LEU A 257 1.12 -1.75 14.27
CA LEU A 257 0.85 -3.19 14.15
C LEU A 257 0.75 -3.89 15.51
N LEU A 258 1.67 -3.58 16.43
CA LEU A 258 1.67 -4.14 17.78
C LEU A 258 0.44 -3.72 18.57
N LEU A 259 0.06 -2.44 18.50
CA LEU A 259 -1.13 -1.90 19.15
C LEU A 259 -2.42 -2.53 18.57
N GLU A 260 -2.57 -2.56 17.24
CA GLU A 260 -3.71 -3.16 16.57
C GLU A 260 -3.91 -4.63 17.00
N SER A 261 -2.82 -5.42 16.99
CA SER A 261 -2.91 -6.84 17.38
C SER A 261 -3.35 -7.00 18.84
N ALA A 262 -2.84 -6.16 19.74
CA ALA A 262 -3.22 -6.22 21.15
C ALA A 262 -4.69 -5.84 21.38
N GLU A 263 -5.18 -4.77 20.73
CA GLU A 263 -6.55 -4.30 20.91
C GLU A 263 -7.59 -5.23 20.28
N ILE A 264 -7.30 -5.80 19.10
CA ILE A 264 -8.17 -6.81 18.47
C ILE A 264 -8.36 -8.01 19.41
N LYS A 265 -7.30 -8.45 20.09
CA LYS A 265 -7.38 -9.59 21.03
C LYS A 265 -8.15 -9.24 22.30
N GLN A 266 -8.01 -8.02 22.79
CA GLN A 266 -8.70 -7.56 23.99
C GLN A 266 -10.20 -7.37 23.76
N THR A 267 -10.59 -6.80 22.62
CA THR A 267 -11.96 -6.36 22.34
C THR A 267 -12.75 -7.33 21.47
N ALA A 268 -12.07 -8.20 20.73
CA ALA A 268 -12.64 -9.13 19.76
C ALA A 268 -13.73 -8.50 18.85
N PRO A 269 -13.40 -7.44 18.08
CA PRO A 269 -14.41 -6.68 17.34
C PRO A 269 -15.12 -7.53 16.29
N LYS A 270 -16.42 -7.31 16.13
CA LYS A 270 -17.32 -8.05 15.24
C LYS A 270 -16.80 -8.19 13.80
N PHE A 271 -16.20 -7.14 13.24
CA PHE A 271 -15.76 -7.10 11.84
C PHE A 271 -14.27 -7.39 11.65
N ASN A 272 -13.50 -7.56 12.72
CA ASN A 272 -12.13 -8.05 12.62
C ASN A 272 -12.13 -9.57 12.45
N LYS A 273 -11.14 -10.09 11.71
CA LYS A 273 -10.93 -11.54 11.69
C LYS A 273 -10.58 -12.00 13.10
N PRO A 274 -11.23 -13.05 13.62
CA PRO A 274 -10.95 -13.53 14.96
C PRO A 274 -9.51 -14.06 15.04
N GLN A 275 -8.65 -13.33 15.77
CA GLN A 275 -7.32 -13.78 16.16
C GLN A 275 -7.46 -14.71 17.38
N LYS A 276 -8.05 -15.89 17.17
CA LYS A 276 -8.15 -16.89 18.24
C LYS A 276 -6.76 -17.45 18.51
N GLU A 277 -6.30 -17.34 19.75
CA GLU A 277 -5.18 -18.14 20.22
C GLU A 277 -5.54 -19.61 20.01
N LYS A 278 -4.87 -20.25 19.05
CA LYS A 278 -4.93 -21.70 19.00
C LYS A 278 -4.24 -22.17 20.26
N LYS A 279 -5.00 -22.84 21.13
CA LYS A 279 -4.50 -23.37 22.39
C LYS A 279 -3.23 -24.17 22.12
N GLU A 280 -2.13 -23.69 22.67
CA GLU A 280 -0.85 -24.38 22.55
C GLU A 280 -0.99 -25.70 23.28
N THR A 281 -0.84 -26.79 22.52
CA THR A 281 -1.04 -28.15 23.02
C THR A 281 0.21 -28.99 22.86
N PHE A 282 1.17 -28.51 22.06
CA PHE A 282 2.43 -29.15 21.75
C PHE A 282 3.59 -28.19 22.01
N GLY A 283 4.79 -28.72 22.15
CA GLY A 283 6.01 -27.93 22.22
C GLY A 283 7.23 -28.74 21.82
N LEU A 284 8.31 -28.02 21.51
CA LEU A 284 9.61 -28.60 21.27
C LEU A 284 10.34 -28.83 22.60
N PHE A 285 11.12 -29.89 22.66
CA PHE A 285 11.92 -30.23 23.84
C PHE A 285 13.25 -30.85 23.42
N ILE A 286 14.19 -30.86 24.34
CA ILE A 286 15.46 -31.56 24.19
C ILE A 286 15.65 -32.59 25.29
N TYR A 287 16.45 -33.60 24.97
CA TYR A 287 17.04 -34.50 25.95
C TYR A 287 18.35 -35.03 25.40
N GLU A 288 19.21 -35.49 26.31
CA GLU A 288 20.47 -36.15 25.97
C GLU A 288 20.28 -37.65 26.11
N ASP A 289 20.77 -38.43 25.14
CA ASP A 289 20.76 -39.89 25.24
C ASP A 289 21.99 -40.44 25.98
N GLN A 290 22.05 -41.76 26.16
CA GLN A 290 23.17 -42.42 26.85
C GLN A 290 24.52 -42.29 26.13
N LYS A 291 24.53 -41.88 24.85
CA LYS A 291 25.74 -41.64 24.05
C LYS A 291 26.16 -40.17 24.10
N GLY A 292 25.46 -39.34 24.86
CA GLY A 292 25.70 -37.92 24.96
C GLY A 292 25.18 -37.10 23.78
N ILE A 293 24.36 -37.68 22.89
CA ILE A 293 23.83 -36.96 21.73
C ILE A 293 22.58 -36.19 22.16
N ILE A 294 22.48 -34.90 21.80
CA ILE A 294 21.29 -34.09 22.09
C ILE A 294 20.22 -34.32 21.01
N HIS A 295 19.04 -34.72 21.44
CA HIS A 295 17.86 -34.91 20.60
C HIS A 295 16.98 -33.67 20.67
N LEU A 296 16.39 -33.27 19.53
CA LEU A 296 15.42 -32.19 19.44
C LEU A 296 14.09 -32.76 18.95
N GLY A 297 13.08 -32.81 19.81
CA GLY A 297 11.82 -33.47 19.54
C GLY A 297 10.60 -32.59 19.79
N HIS A 298 9.41 -33.13 19.57
CA HIS A 298 8.15 -32.47 19.90
C HIS A 298 7.23 -33.38 20.72
N ASN A 299 6.51 -32.83 21.70
CA ASN A 299 5.50 -33.58 22.47
C ASN A 299 4.36 -32.67 22.95
N ARG A 300 3.33 -33.24 23.56
CA ARG A 300 2.25 -32.49 24.21
C ARG A 300 2.79 -31.72 25.40
N LEU A 301 2.37 -30.46 25.58
CA LEU A 301 2.86 -29.60 26.68
C LEU A 301 2.64 -30.18 28.07
N LYS A 302 1.58 -30.97 28.27
CA LYS A 302 1.32 -31.66 29.56
C LYS A 302 2.44 -32.64 29.97
N MET A 303 3.26 -33.07 29.01
CA MET A 303 4.36 -34.01 29.22
C MET A 303 5.73 -33.32 29.17
N LEU A 304 5.76 -32.00 29.02
CA LEU A 304 6.98 -31.21 28.87
C LEU A 304 7.10 -30.23 30.04
N PRO A 305 8.03 -30.44 30.99
CA PRO A 305 8.22 -29.50 32.09
C PRO A 305 8.75 -28.14 31.59
N ASN A 306 9.68 -28.14 30.62
CA ASN A 306 10.32 -26.94 30.08
C ASN A 306 10.36 -26.99 28.54
N PRO A 307 9.29 -26.56 27.84
CA PRO A 307 9.29 -26.51 26.38
C PRO A 307 10.18 -25.38 25.85
N ILE A 308 11.01 -25.65 24.84
CA ILE A 308 11.83 -24.65 24.14
C ILE A 308 10.93 -23.70 23.33
N LEU A 309 9.93 -24.27 22.67
CA LEU A 309 8.98 -23.54 21.84
C LEU A 309 7.59 -24.15 22.00
N LYS A 310 6.55 -23.33 22.02
CA LYS A 310 5.16 -23.79 22.11
C LYS A 310 4.46 -23.71 20.76
N CYS A 311 3.81 -24.80 20.37
CA CYS A 311 3.13 -24.95 19.09
C CYS A 311 1.65 -25.28 19.28
N SER A 312 0.83 -24.82 18.33
CA SER A 312 -0.60 -25.11 18.30
C SER A 312 -0.93 -26.48 17.70
N SER A 313 -0.01 -27.05 16.91
CA SER A 313 -0.20 -28.35 16.25
C SER A 313 1.13 -29.08 16.04
N VAL A 314 1.05 -30.40 15.82
CA VAL A 314 2.22 -31.22 15.45
C VAL A 314 2.85 -30.77 14.14
N ALA A 315 2.04 -30.36 13.16
CA ALA A 315 2.56 -29.87 11.87
C ALA A 315 3.42 -28.60 12.05
N GLU A 316 3.00 -27.70 12.93
CA GLU A 316 3.77 -26.49 13.27
C GLU A 316 5.10 -26.84 13.96
N CYS A 317 5.11 -27.81 14.89
CA CYS A 317 6.35 -28.34 15.48
C CYS A 317 7.28 -28.89 14.40
N LYS A 318 6.77 -29.74 13.51
CA LYS A 318 7.56 -30.36 12.45
C LYS A 318 8.18 -29.34 11.51
N ASN A 319 7.40 -28.34 11.07
CA ASN A 319 7.92 -27.26 10.24
C ASN A 319 9.06 -26.48 10.93
N HIS A 320 8.95 -26.21 12.23
CA HIS A 320 10.03 -25.55 12.97
C HIS A 320 11.27 -26.44 13.06
N LEU A 321 11.09 -27.73 13.37
CA LEU A 321 12.19 -28.69 13.39
C LEU A 321 12.88 -28.79 12.03
N GLU A 322 12.12 -28.82 10.93
CA GLU A 322 12.66 -28.85 9.56
C GLU A 322 13.42 -27.57 9.20
N THR A 323 12.95 -26.40 9.64
CA THR A 323 13.67 -25.13 9.45
C THR A 323 15.02 -25.16 10.17
N LEU A 324 15.02 -25.50 11.46
CA LEU A 324 16.25 -25.58 12.25
C LEU A 324 17.20 -26.65 11.73
N GLN A 325 16.64 -27.77 11.30
CA GLN A 325 17.41 -28.85 10.69
C GLN A 325 18.17 -28.36 9.47
N LYS A 326 17.52 -27.62 8.56
CA LYS A 326 18.16 -27.07 7.36
C LYS A 326 19.18 -25.98 7.69
N GLU A 327 18.81 -25.05 8.57
CA GLU A 327 19.63 -23.89 8.91
C GLU A 327 20.93 -24.27 9.62
N PHE A 328 20.87 -25.24 10.55
CA PHE A 328 22.00 -25.68 11.37
C PHE A 328 22.56 -27.04 10.94
N GLN A 329 22.14 -27.57 9.78
CA GLN A 329 22.55 -28.87 9.24
C GLN A 329 22.45 -30.00 10.27
N LEU A 330 21.33 -30.03 11.01
CA LEU A 330 21.08 -31.03 12.03
C LEU A 330 20.65 -32.36 11.40
N CYS A 331 20.79 -33.43 12.15
CA CYS A 331 20.45 -34.77 11.68
C CYS A 331 18.95 -35.03 11.87
N GLN A 332 18.23 -35.29 10.77
CA GLN A 332 16.78 -35.56 10.80
C GLN A 332 16.37 -36.70 11.75
N LYS A 333 17.25 -37.69 11.96
CA LYS A 333 17.04 -38.78 12.92
C LYS A 333 16.94 -38.26 14.35
N TYR A 334 17.91 -37.45 14.75
CA TYR A 334 18.02 -36.87 16.10
C TYR A 334 17.11 -35.64 16.29
N CYS A 335 16.59 -35.05 15.21
CA CYS A 335 15.49 -34.09 15.22
C CYS A 335 14.09 -34.74 15.22
N HIS A 336 14.00 -36.07 15.34
CA HIS A 336 12.74 -36.85 15.30
C HIS A 336 11.87 -36.59 14.05
N ILE A 337 12.47 -36.16 12.94
CA ILE A 337 11.80 -36.04 11.63
C ILE A 337 11.73 -37.43 10.99
N GLU A 338 12.83 -38.19 11.08
CA GLU A 338 12.94 -39.60 10.64
C GLU A 338 13.48 -40.50 11.77
N PRO A 339 12.73 -40.74 12.86
CA PRO A 339 13.28 -41.40 14.05
C PRO A 339 13.60 -42.90 13.85
N ASN A 340 13.03 -43.55 12.83
CA ASN A 340 13.09 -45.00 12.63
C ASN A 340 14.09 -45.43 11.55
N THR A 341 15.09 -44.60 11.23
CA THR A 341 16.10 -44.90 10.19
C THR A 341 17.47 -45.15 10.80
N THR A 342 18.22 -46.06 10.18
CA THR A 342 19.62 -46.34 10.58
C THR A 342 20.50 -45.13 10.29
N SER A 343 20.40 -44.60 9.08
CA SER A 343 20.98 -43.34 8.60
C SER A 343 19.89 -42.41 8.06
N CYS A 344 20.04 -41.09 8.24
CA CYS A 344 19.06 -40.12 7.74
C CYS A 344 19.18 -39.91 6.22
N THR A 345 18.08 -39.53 5.58
CA THR A 345 18.02 -39.33 4.11
C THR A 345 18.85 -38.14 3.61
N LEU A 346 19.27 -37.22 4.49
CA LEU A 346 20.07 -36.05 4.14
C LEU A 346 21.58 -36.25 4.20
N TYR A 347 22.07 -37.32 4.85
CA TYR A 347 23.51 -37.60 4.88
C TYR A 347 24.11 -37.82 3.46
N PRO A 348 23.46 -38.56 2.54
CA PRO A 348 23.95 -38.72 1.17
C PRO A 348 23.89 -37.44 0.31
N LEU A 349 23.24 -36.38 0.80
CA LEU A 349 23.00 -35.12 0.07
C LEU A 349 23.86 -33.96 0.59
N GLU A 350 24.81 -34.22 1.50
CA GLU A 350 25.66 -33.23 2.20
C GLU A 350 24.92 -32.21 3.09
N ASP A 351 23.59 -32.35 3.25
CA ASP A 351 22.76 -31.50 4.12
C ASP A 351 22.77 -31.95 5.60
N CYS A 352 23.58 -32.95 5.95
CA CYS A 352 23.80 -33.47 7.30
C CYS A 352 25.24 -33.97 7.44
N GLN A 353 25.93 -33.56 8.51
CA GLN A 353 27.34 -33.89 8.77
C GLN A 353 27.60 -35.35 9.20
N GLY A 354 26.55 -36.18 9.36
CA GLY A 354 26.73 -37.63 9.48
C GLY A 354 26.86 -38.19 10.90
N ILE A 355 26.41 -37.47 11.93
CA ILE A 355 26.37 -37.99 13.32
C ILE A 355 25.64 -39.35 13.45
N CYS A 356 24.63 -39.62 12.61
CA CYS A 356 23.92 -40.91 12.63
C CYS A 356 24.73 -42.08 12.04
N CYS A 357 25.81 -41.77 11.32
CA CYS A 357 26.74 -42.72 10.70
C CYS A 357 28.10 -42.78 11.40
N ASN A 358 28.27 -42.07 12.53
CA ASN A 358 29.54 -41.88 13.25
C ASN A 358 30.64 -41.14 12.45
N GLU A 359 30.25 -40.33 11.46
CA GLU A 359 31.17 -39.53 10.63
C GLU A 359 31.40 -38.13 11.21
N GLU A 360 30.62 -37.77 12.24
CA GLU A 360 30.72 -36.53 12.99
C GLU A 360 30.90 -36.84 14.48
N ALA A 361 31.72 -36.05 15.17
CA ALA A 361 31.87 -36.15 16.62
C ALA A 361 30.63 -35.61 17.34
N VAL A 362 30.22 -36.30 18.42
CA VAL A 362 29.07 -35.92 19.26
C VAL A 362 29.14 -34.47 19.73
N ASN A 363 30.34 -33.98 20.09
CA ASN A 363 30.53 -32.61 20.56
C ASN A 363 30.20 -31.57 19.48
N ASP A 364 30.66 -31.78 18.25
CA ASP A 364 30.47 -30.84 17.14
C ASP A 364 28.99 -30.76 16.75
N TYR A 365 28.31 -31.90 16.72
CA TYR A 365 26.87 -31.97 16.53
C TYR A 365 26.12 -31.23 17.63
N ASN A 366 26.47 -31.48 18.90
CA ASN A 366 25.82 -30.87 20.06
C ASN A 366 26.03 -29.35 20.12
N VAL A 367 27.16 -28.81 19.63
CA VAL A 367 27.37 -27.37 19.49
C VAL A 367 26.33 -26.76 18.57
N ARG A 368 26.12 -27.34 17.38
CA ARG A 368 25.10 -26.84 16.43
C ARG A 368 23.68 -26.98 16.96
N VAL A 369 23.38 -28.05 17.70
CA VAL A 369 22.06 -28.18 18.36
C VAL A 369 21.86 -27.07 19.39
N LYS A 370 22.87 -26.73 20.18
CA LYS A 370 22.80 -25.62 21.16
C LYS A 370 22.65 -24.26 20.47
N GLU A 371 23.31 -24.03 19.34
CA GLU A 371 23.15 -22.84 18.51
C GLU A 371 21.73 -22.75 17.93
N ALA A 372 21.21 -23.86 17.41
CA ALA A 372 19.83 -23.94 16.92
C ALA A 372 18.80 -23.66 18.00
N ILE A 373 19.00 -24.13 19.24
CA ILE A 373 18.10 -23.83 20.35
C ILE A 373 18.14 -22.35 20.71
N LYS A 374 19.33 -21.72 20.69
CA LYS A 374 19.47 -20.28 20.92
C LYS A 374 18.77 -19.43 19.86
N SER A 375 18.66 -19.93 18.62
CA SER A 375 17.93 -19.24 17.55
C SER A 375 16.40 -19.44 17.61
N VAL A 376 15.92 -20.40 18.42
CA VAL A 376 14.48 -20.66 18.61
C VAL A 376 13.93 -19.79 19.73
N GLY A 377 13.33 -18.70 19.29
CA GLY A 377 12.78 -17.62 20.10
C GLY A 377 13.14 -16.31 19.40
N ILE A 378 12.42 -15.22 19.68
CA ILE A 378 13.20 -13.98 19.82
C ILE A 378 14.30 -14.36 20.80
N SER A 379 15.57 -14.12 20.44
CA SER A 379 16.74 -14.56 21.21
C SER A 379 16.45 -14.42 22.70
N SER A 380 16.97 -15.32 23.55
CA SER A 380 16.84 -15.19 25.01
C SER A 380 17.43 -13.88 25.56
N GLU A 381 17.90 -13.02 24.67
CA GLU A 381 18.40 -11.68 24.88
C GLU A 381 17.23 -10.72 25.09
N SER A 382 17.41 -9.88 26.07
CA SER A 382 16.58 -8.69 26.26
C SER A 382 17.09 -7.62 25.32
N PHE A 383 16.20 -6.95 24.57
CA PHE A 383 16.57 -5.83 23.71
C PHE A 383 15.40 -4.87 23.51
N VAL A 384 15.72 -3.69 22.97
CA VAL A 384 14.76 -2.62 22.70
C VAL A 384 14.81 -2.27 21.21
N ILE A 385 13.66 -2.35 20.55
CA ILE A 385 13.52 -1.85 19.19
C ILE A 385 13.14 -0.37 19.29
N LYS A 386 14.04 0.52 18.86
CA LYS A 386 13.82 1.97 18.84
C LYS A 386 13.35 2.41 17.46
N GLU A 387 12.35 3.27 17.42
CA GLU A 387 11.69 3.77 16.21
C GLU A 387 11.27 5.23 16.37
N LYS A 388 10.80 5.83 15.27
CA LYS A 388 10.25 7.20 15.31
C LYS A 388 9.05 7.27 16.28
N GLY A 389 9.07 8.25 17.17
CA GLY A 389 7.95 8.55 18.07
C GLY A 389 6.81 9.30 17.37
N ARG A 390 5.79 9.70 18.13
CA ARG A 390 4.63 10.45 17.60
C ARG A 390 4.97 11.89 17.28
N THR A 391 5.98 12.45 17.94
CA THR A 391 6.49 13.81 17.72
C THR A 391 7.99 13.77 17.46
N GLU A 392 8.55 14.88 16.99
CA GLU A 392 9.98 15.02 16.71
C GLU A 392 10.88 15.02 17.96
N ASN A 393 10.30 15.06 19.17
CA ASN A 393 11.05 15.14 20.43
C ASN A 393 11.08 13.82 21.22
N GLU A 394 10.39 12.79 20.74
CA GLU A 394 10.36 11.47 21.37
C GLU A 394 10.73 10.35 20.40
N ILE A 395 11.25 9.25 20.94
CA ILE A 395 11.31 7.97 20.24
C ILE A 395 10.15 7.09 20.69
N GLY A 396 9.67 6.25 19.79
CA GLY A 396 8.83 5.11 20.11
C GLY A 396 9.72 3.89 20.32
N PHE A 397 9.35 2.99 21.23
CA PHE A 397 10.11 1.76 21.42
C PHE A 397 9.21 0.55 21.70
N ALA A 398 9.65 -0.63 21.30
CA ALA A 398 9.10 -1.92 21.72
C ALA A 398 10.13 -2.65 22.61
N LEU A 399 9.69 -3.10 23.79
CA LEU A 399 10.53 -3.75 24.78
C LEU A 399 10.34 -5.27 24.73
N ILE A 400 11.44 -5.99 24.56
CA ILE A 400 11.50 -7.44 24.64
C ILE A 400 12.48 -7.79 25.76
N LEU A 401 12.01 -8.53 26.77
CA LEU A 401 12.86 -9.06 27.84
C LEU A 401 12.83 -10.58 27.79
N GLU A 402 14.00 -11.22 27.78
CA GLU A 402 14.15 -12.68 27.71
C GLU A 402 13.33 -13.31 26.57
N GLY A 403 13.29 -12.66 25.40
CA GLY A 403 12.49 -13.10 24.24
C GLY A 403 10.97 -12.86 24.34
N ILE A 404 10.48 -12.31 25.46
CA ILE A 404 9.07 -12.03 25.70
C ILE A 404 8.80 -10.54 25.49
N TYR A 405 7.87 -10.23 24.59
CA TYR A 405 7.39 -8.88 24.41
C TYR A 405 6.66 -8.37 25.67
N GLN A 406 7.16 -7.26 26.22
CA GLN A 406 6.61 -6.64 27.42
C GLN A 406 5.59 -5.53 27.10
N GLY A 407 5.70 -4.94 25.92
CA GLY A 407 4.89 -3.79 25.53
C GLY A 407 5.68 -2.79 24.69
N PHE A 408 5.06 -1.64 24.45
CA PHE A 408 5.70 -0.53 23.76
C PHE A 408 5.47 0.78 24.53
N GLY A 409 6.31 1.77 24.27
CA GLY A 409 6.24 3.06 24.96
C GLY A 409 6.87 4.18 24.14
N TYR A 410 6.93 5.36 24.77
CA TYR A 410 7.57 6.54 24.22
C TYR A 410 8.46 7.16 25.28
N VAL A 411 9.60 7.69 24.86
CA VAL A 411 10.56 8.38 25.75
C VAL A 411 11.19 9.54 25.00
N ASP A 412 11.44 10.65 25.68
CA ASP A 412 12.11 11.81 25.11
C ASP A 412 13.52 11.45 24.60
N PHE A 413 13.98 12.08 23.52
CA PHE A 413 15.30 11.80 22.94
C PHE A 413 16.45 11.92 23.95
N GLN A 414 16.41 12.94 24.80
CA GLN A 414 17.46 13.16 25.81
C GLN A 414 17.44 12.10 26.90
N GLN A 415 16.27 11.60 27.28
CA GLN A 415 16.14 10.54 28.27
C GLN A 415 16.55 9.20 27.67
N SER A 416 16.15 8.89 26.44
CA SER A 416 16.56 7.66 25.75
C SER A 416 18.07 7.53 25.61
N ALA A 417 18.77 8.64 25.40
CA ALA A 417 20.23 8.67 25.31
C ALA A 417 20.94 8.29 26.63
N GLN A 418 20.23 8.31 27.76
CA GLN A 418 20.75 7.93 29.08
C GLN A 418 20.40 6.48 29.46
N LEU A 419 19.55 5.81 28.68
CA LEU A 419 19.13 4.42 28.94
C LEU A 419 20.08 3.47 28.19
N GLU A 420 20.97 2.81 28.94
CA GLU A 420 21.97 1.89 28.40
C GLU A 420 21.44 0.46 28.33
N ASN A 421 20.65 0.03 29.31
CA ASN A 421 20.16 -1.36 29.39
C ASN A 421 18.70 -1.47 28.94
N PRO A 422 18.30 -2.58 28.31
CA PRO A 422 16.90 -2.84 27.95
C PRO A 422 15.93 -2.78 29.13
N GLU A 423 16.37 -3.20 30.32
CA GLU A 423 15.57 -3.19 31.55
C GLU A 423 15.17 -1.77 31.98
N ASP A 424 15.99 -0.75 31.66
CA ASP A 424 15.71 0.65 32.02
C ASP A 424 14.44 1.17 31.32
N TYR A 425 14.06 0.59 30.18
CA TYR A 425 12.86 0.94 29.44
C TYR A 425 11.57 0.42 30.08
N GLN A 426 11.66 -0.47 31.09
CA GLN A 426 10.50 -1.02 31.79
C GLN A 426 9.70 0.06 32.54
N PHE A 427 10.33 1.17 32.93
CA PHE A 427 9.65 2.29 33.58
C PHE A 427 8.81 3.15 32.62
N PHE A 428 9.05 3.03 31.31
CA PHE A 428 8.40 3.84 30.27
C PHE A 428 7.47 3.00 29.37
N VAL A 429 7.44 1.68 29.57
CA VAL A 429 6.64 0.77 28.74
C VAL A 429 5.18 0.82 29.13
N THR A 430 4.28 0.85 28.15
CA THR A 430 2.87 0.51 28.36
C THR A 430 2.72 -1.00 28.23
N PRO A 431 2.43 -1.74 29.32
CA PRO A 431 2.44 -3.19 29.27
C PRO A 431 1.39 -3.74 28.31
N LYS A 432 1.79 -4.67 27.45
CA LYS A 432 0.89 -5.40 26.54
C LYS A 432 1.23 -6.88 26.59
N LYS A 433 0.21 -7.74 26.47
CA LYS A 433 0.41 -9.19 26.48
C LYS A 433 1.13 -9.63 25.22
N ASP A 434 2.17 -10.43 25.40
CA ASP A 434 2.80 -11.14 24.30
C ASP A 434 1.85 -12.16 23.66
N SER A 435 2.06 -12.45 22.38
CA SER A 435 1.31 -13.45 21.64
C SER A 435 2.01 -13.87 20.35
N LYS A 436 1.61 -15.00 19.76
CA LYS A 436 2.17 -15.49 18.48
C LYS A 436 2.13 -14.47 17.33
N ASP A 437 1.06 -13.68 17.25
CA ASP A 437 0.96 -12.64 16.21
C ASP A 437 1.96 -11.53 16.44
N ILE A 438 2.17 -11.12 17.69
CA ILE A 438 3.17 -10.13 18.09
C ILE A 438 4.58 -10.63 17.80
N GLN A 439 4.89 -11.85 18.22
CA GLN A 439 6.16 -12.52 17.96
C GLN A 439 6.46 -12.58 16.45
N ARG A 440 5.44 -12.90 15.63
CA ARG A 440 5.56 -12.88 14.17
C ARG A 440 5.80 -11.47 13.61
N ILE A 441 5.08 -10.46 14.10
CA ILE A 441 5.26 -9.06 13.70
C ILE A 441 6.71 -8.62 13.98
N ILE A 442 7.22 -8.90 15.18
CA ILE A 442 8.58 -8.56 15.58
C ILE A 442 9.62 -9.30 14.72
N ALA A 443 9.45 -10.62 14.51
CA ALA A 443 10.37 -11.40 13.69
C ALA A 443 10.41 -10.95 12.22
N GLU A 444 9.24 -10.67 11.61
CA GLU A 444 9.16 -10.15 10.25
C GLU A 444 9.81 -8.76 10.13
N TYR A 445 9.68 -7.94 11.16
CA TYR A 445 10.31 -6.61 11.23
C TYR A 445 11.84 -6.72 11.35
N LEU A 446 12.36 -7.51 12.29
CA LEU A 446 13.80 -7.71 12.50
C LEU A 446 14.49 -8.29 11.25
N LYS A 447 13.82 -9.23 10.56
CA LYS A 447 14.32 -9.80 9.30
C LYS A 447 14.49 -8.73 8.21
N LYS A 448 13.54 -7.78 8.11
CA LYS A 448 13.64 -6.66 7.17
C LYS A 448 14.79 -5.71 7.54
N GLN A 449 14.97 -5.42 8.83
CA GLN A 449 16.03 -4.53 9.32
C GLN A 449 17.44 -5.11 9.08
N ASN A 450 17.65 -6.41 9.30
CA ASN A 450 18.92 -7.08 9.02
C ASN A 450 19.29 -7.07 7.51
N THR A 451 18.32 -6.86 6.63
CA THR A 451 18.56 -6.69 5.19
C THR A 451 18.93 -5.25 4.83
N GLN A 452 18.72 -4.29 5.75
CA GLN A 452 18.86 -2.84 5.54
C GLN A 452 19.98 -2.18 6.37
N ASN A 453 20.73 -2.91 7.19
CA ASN A 453 21.82 -2.38 8.04
C ASN A 453 21.41 -1.17 8.91
N ILE A 454 20.33 -1.29 9.67
CA ILE A 454 19.92 -0.27 10.65
C ILE A 454 20.22 -0.82 12.06
N GLU A 455 20.79 0.03 12.92
CA GLU A 455 21.28 -0.32 14.26
C GLU A 455 20.18 -0.91 15.15
N VAL A 456 20.31 -2.20 15.46
CA VAL A 456 19.67 -2.84 16.61
C VAL A 456 20.65 -2.72 17.76
N THR A 457 20.31 -1.99 18.82
CA THR A 457 21.11 -1.99 20.05
C THR A 457 20.81 -3.29 20.79
N LEU A 458 21.73 -4.26 20.69
CA LEU A 458 21.74 -5.49 21.48
C LEU A 458 22.10 -5.19 22.94
#